data_AF-A0A3M2H201-F1
#
_entry.id   AF-A0A3M2H201-F1
#
_cell.length_a   1.000
_cell.length_b   1.000
_cell.length_c   1.000
_cell.angle_alpha   90.00
_cell.angle_beta   90.00
_cell.angle_gamma   90.00
#
_symmetry.space_group_name_H-M   'P 1'
#
loop_
_entity.id
_entity.type
_entity.pdbx_description
1 polymer ?
#
loop_
_entity_poly.entity_id
_entity_poly.type
_entity_poly.pdbx_seq_one_letter_code
_entity_poly.pdbx_strand_id
1 'polypeptide(L)'
;MPRPAPSAASTVVVVCVAALLAGLVALRLLVAAGGDPTGLVAFGEDAPGITAHAAEVLGREVVVRPGLGHDGRFFFVQAEDPWHRQPERYAALLDRPAYRSQRMLYPLLAGLGGWAPAGWLPWTMTLVNVAALVVLAAGVASWARRCGASPWWGLAVFADIGILFEVDIAGAGVVALAAAVWGTLALDRRRPGAAAVAFTLAVLSREVMLVWVAGVVLWTWCRRAGGWRAGLRRRLVPADLAVVAATPVVVAGAWAVYLRLRLPVGTGAGEVQEIGPPFAGMAAAVGDWLSSPGVAVQIASILAVCVLALVAAVRWPSAPTWAAAGFALLAVLLTHQVWWRPFDIGRAVAPVPVGLVMGWLWWRAGALTGRVPGPEATGVPGDAQVAAVSGAARPRQRR
;
A
#
# COMPACT_ATOMS: atom_id res chain seq x y z
N MET A 1 20.38 -31.22 -2.90
CA MET A 1 19.00 -31.71 -2.76
C MET A 1 18.03 -30.53 -2.84
N PRO A 2 17.00 -30.55 -3.70
CA PRO A 2 15.98 -29.51 -3.69
C PRO A 2 15.23 -29.54 -2.36
N ARG A 3 15.14 -28.42 -1.65
CA ARG A 3 14.30 -28.31 -0.45
C ARG A 3 12.84 -28.58 -0.85
N PRO A 4 12.08 -29.35 -0.04
CA PRO A 4 10.66 -29.56 -0.32
C PRO A 4 9.95 -28.21 -0.41
N ALA A 5 9.05 -28.09 -1.39
CA ALA A 5 8.26 -26.88 -1.55
C ALA A 5 7.50 -26.59 -0.23
N PRO A 6 7.48 -25.34 0.26
CA PRO A 6 6.78 -25.01 1.49
C PRO A 6 5.30 -25.37 1.35
N SER A 7 4.77 -26.16 2.29
CA SER A 7 3.39 -26.65 2.25
C SER A 7 2.38 -25.51 2.42
N ALA A 8 1.15 -25.73 1.96
CA ALA A 8 0.03 -24.80 2.17
C ALA A 8 -0.17 -24.50 3.68
N ALA A 9 0.05 -25.50 4.54
CA ALA A 9 0.02 -25.35 6.00
C ALA A 9 0.98 -24.26 6.51
N SER A 10 2.17 -24.14 5.92
CA SER A 10 3.12 -23.09 6.31
C SER A 10 2.63 -21.69 6.00
N THR A 11 1.74 -21.50 5.01
CA THR A 11 1.17 -20.19 4.70
C THR A 11 0.10 -19.79 5.70
N VAL A 12 -0.76 -20.74 6.08
CA VAL A 12 -1.79 -20.52 7.10
C VAL A 12 -1.14 -20.12 8.41
N VAL A 13 -0.08 -20.82 8.83
CA VAL A 13 0.68 -20.47 10.04
C VAL A 13 1.22 -19.04 9.97
N VAL A 14 1.83 -18.63 8.85
CA VAL A 14 2.33 -17.26 8.69
C VAL A 14 1.21 -16.22 8.77
N VAL A 15 0.03 -16.51 8.21
CA VAL A 15 -1.14 -15.62 8.30
C VAL A 15 -1.64 -15.51 9.74
N CYS A 16 -1.70 -16.62 10.49
CA CYS A 16 -2.07 -16.61 11.91
C CYS A 16 -1.05 -15.82 12.74
N VAL A 17 0.25 -15.99 12.50
CA VAL A 17 1.30 -15.22 13.19
C VAL A 17 1.21 -13.74 12.82
N ALA A 18 0.97 -13.39 11.55
CA ALA A 18 0.75 -12.01 11.14
C ALA A 18 -0.48 -11.39 11.82
N ALA A 19 -1.57 -12.14 11.95
CA ALA A 19 -2.77 -11.68 12.66
C ALA A 19 -2.50 -11.44 14.15
N LEU A 20 -1.75 -12.34 14.79
CA LEU A 20 -1.30 -12.17 16.17
C LEU A 20 -0.44 -10.91 16.32
N LEU A 21 0.58 -10.72 15.47
CA LEU A 21 1.46 -9.55 15.53
C LEU A 21 0.71 -8.24 15.28
N ALA A 22 -0.19 -8.20 14.28
CA ALA A 22 -1.02 -7.04 14.00
C ALA A 22 -1.97 -6.74 15.18
N GLY A 23 -2.57 -7.77 15.79
CA GLY A 23 -3.37 -7.63 17.00
C GLY A 23 -2.57 -7.12 18.19
N LEU A 24 -1.33 -7.59 18.38
CA LEU A 24 -0.43 -7.11 19.43
C LEU A 24 -0.04 -5.64 19.22
N VAL A 25 0.16 -5.20 17.98
CA VAL A 25 0.38 -3.77 17.66
C VAL A 25 -0.85 -2.96 18.06
N ALA A 26 -2.04 -3.36 17.63
CA ALA A 26 -3.28 -2.66 17.99
C ALA A 26 -3.52 -2.64 19.51
N LEU A 27 -3.28 -3.76 20.20
CA LEU A 27 -3.38 -3.85 21.66
C LEU A 27 -2.38 -2.91 22.35
N ARG A 28 -1.13 -2.86 21.89
CA ARG A 28 -0.11 -1.95 22.44
C ARG A 28 -0.54 -0.49 22.29
N LEU A 29 -1.13 -0.12 21.16
CA LEU A 29 -1.66 1.23 20.93
C LEU A 29 -2.84 1.54 21.84
N LEU A 30 -3.75 0.58 22.02
CA LEU A 30 -4.91 0.72 22.90
C LEU A 30 -4.50 0.88 24.37
N VAL A 31 -3.53 0.08 24.83
CA VAL A 31 -2.96 0.20 26.18
C VAL A 31 -2.26 1.55 26.37
N ALA A 32 -1.51 2.02 25.37
CA ALA A 32 -0.89 3.34 25.41
C ALA A 32 -1.91 4.48 25.46
N ALA A 33 -3.12 4.26 24.93
CA ALA A 33 -4.26 5.16 25.01
C ALA A 33 -5.12 4.98 26.28
N GLY A 34 -4.63 4.26 27.31
CA GLY A 34 -5.37 4.03 28.55
C GLY A 34 -6.61 3.13 28.40
N GLY A 35 -6.68 2.35 27.33
CA GLY A 35 -7.82 1.48 27.03
C GLY A 35 -8.94 2.16 26.24
N ASP A 36 -8.81 3.44 25.89
CA ASP A 36 -9.80 4.15 25.07
C ASP A 36 -9.49 4.01 23.57
N PRO A 37 -10.40 3.43 22.77
CA PRO A 37 -10.20 3.25 21.34
C PRO A 37 -10.09 4.56 20.56
N THR A 38 -10.53 5.71 21.09
CA THR A 38 -10.38 7.01 20.40
C THR A 38 -8.93 7.43 20.24
N GLY A 39 -8.03 6.96 21.11
CA GLY A 39 -6.59 7.19 20.98
C GLY A 39 -5.97 6.53 19.74
N LEU A 40 -6.66 5.54 19.15
CA LEU A 40 -6.26 4.87 17.92
C LEU A 40 -6.55 5.70 16.66
N VAL A 41 -7.40 6.72 16.76
CA VAL A 41 -7.80 7.59 15.63
C VAL A 41 -6.83 8.77 15.44
N ALA A 42 -6.01 9.06 16.46
CA ALA A 42 -5.04 10.17 16.46
C ALA A 42 -5.68 11.56 16.27
N PHE A 43 -6.71 11.86 17.06
CA PHE A 43 -7.17 13.24 17.28
C PHE A 43 -6.06 14.08 17.91
N GLY A 44 -6.01 15.37 17.60
CA GLY A 44 -4.96 16.28 18.07
C GLY A 44 -5.50 17.65 18.44
N GLU A 45 -4.72 18.39 19.22
CA GLU A 45 -5.06 19.72 19.75
C GLU A 45 -5.14 20.79 18.65
N ASP A 46 -4.42 20.59 17.55
CA ASP A 46 -4.37 21.49 16.39
C ASP A 46 -5.66 21.53 15.54
N ALA A 47 -6.63 20.67 15.83
CA ALA A 47 -7.90 20.61 15.10
C ALA A 47 -9.12 20.55 16.06
N PRO A 48 -9.38 21.60 16.85
CA PRO A 48 -10.43 21.59 17.87
C PRO A 48 -11.83 21.31 17.30
N GLY A 49 -12.12 21.72 16.07
CA GLY A 49 -13.41 21.47 15.42
C GLY A 49 -13.71 19.98 15.20
N ILE A 50 -12.74 19.21 14.69
CA ILE A 50 -12.91 17.76 14.50
C ILE A 50 -13.01 17.05 15.86
N THR A 51 -12.18 17.46 16.82
CA THR A 51 -12.16 16.87 18.16
C THR A 51 -13.49 17.11 18.89
N ALA A 52 -14.05 18.32 18.80
CA ALA A 52 -15.35 18.65 19.35
C ALA A 52 -16.49 17.85 18.69
N HIS A 53 -16.49 17.77 17.36
CA HIS A 53 -17.45 16.93 16.61
C HIS A 53 -17.37 15.47 17.05
N ALA A 54 -16.16 14.91 17.16
CA ALA A 54 -15.96 13.53 17.61
C ALA A 54 -16.51 13.32 19.03
N ALA A 55 -16.27 14.25 19.96
CA ALA A 55 -16.80 14.16 21.32
C ALA A 55 -18.33 14.21 21.35
N GLU A 56 -18.94 15.07 20.52
CA GLU A 56 -20.40 15.20 20.38
C GLU A 56 -21.03 13.90 19.87
N VAL A 57 -20.55 13.38 18.73
CA VAL A 57 -21.16 12.17 18.11
C VAL A 57 -20.90 10.90 18.91
N LEU A 58 -19.83 10.84 19.69
CA LEU A 58 -19.54 9.74 20.59
C LEU A 58 -20.23 9.88 21.96
N GLY A 59 -20.76 11.06 22.28
CA GLY A 59 -21.41 11.35 23.56
C GLY A 59 -20.45 11.30 24.76
N ARG A 60 -19.16 11.55 24.53
CA ARG A 60 -18.10 11.46 25.55
C ARG A 60 -16.83 12.20 25.12
N GLU A 61 -15.96 12.49 26.07
CA GLU A 61 -14.62 12.99 25.76
C GLU A 61 -13.81 11.94 24.97
N VAL A 62 -12.88 12.43 24.15
CA VAL A 62 -12.00 11.63 23.30
C VAL A 62 -10.55 11.83 23.71
N VAL A 63 -9.72 10.81 23.53
CA VAL A 63 -8.27 10.94 23.74
C VAL A 63 -7.69 11.86 22.68
N VAL A 64 -7.06 12.95 23.14
CA VAL A 64 -6.39 13.94 22.29
C VAL A 64 -4.88 13.80 22.46
N ARG A 65 -4.16 13.71 21.34
CA ARG A 65 -2.69 13.70 21.34
C ARG A 65 -2.15 15.13 21.51
N PRO A 66 -1.08 15.32 22.31
CA PRO A 66 -0.46 16.64 22.47
C PRO A 66 0.12 17.12 21.13
N GLY A 67 -0.19 18.36 20.77
CA GLY A 67 0.23 18.95 19.50
C GLY A 67 -0.56 18.46 18.29
N LEU A 68 0.16 18.00 17.25
CA LEU A 68 -0.44 17.67 15.95
C LEU A 68 -1.11 16.30 15.96
N GLY A 69 -2.40 16.25 15.62
CA GLY A 69 -3.08 15.03 15.23
C GLY A 69 -2.63 14.54 13.85
N HIS A 70 -3.25 13.48 13.36
CA HIS A 70 -2.85 12.86 12.09
C HIS A 70 -4.04 12.40 11.24
N ASP A 71 -3.76 11.69 10.15
CA ASP A 71 -4.75 11.42 9.10
C ASP A 71 -6.01 10.68 9.58
N GLY A 72 -5.91 9.88 10.63
CA GLY A 72 -7.04 9.16 11.21
C GLY A 72 -8.22 10.05 11.58
N ARG A 73 -8.00 11.26 12.12
CA ARG A 73 -9.11 12.19 12.43
C ARG A 73 -9.91 12.60 11.20
N PHE A 74 -9.25 12.76 10.06
CA PHE A 74 -9.92 13.09 8.80
C PHE A 74 -10.66 11.87 8.25
N PHE A 75 -10.09 10.67 8.42
CA PHE A 75 -10.75 9.43 8.01
C PHE A 75 -11.94 9.08 8.89
N PHE A 76 -11.94 9.46 10.17
CA PHE A 76 -13.10 9.32 11.06
C PHE A 76 -14.29 10.10 10.50
N VAL A 77 -14.11 11.38 10.23
CA VAL A 77 -15.17 12.24 9.66
C VAL A 77 -15.63 11.73 8.28
N GLN A 78 -14.69 11.31 7.42
CA GLN A 78 -15.04 10.73 6.13
C GLN A 78 -15.75 9.38 6.25
N ALA A 79 -15.51 8.59 7.29
CA ALA A 79 -16.19 7.30 7.47
C ALA A 79 -17.66 7.46 7.89
N GLU A 80 -18.04 8.60 8.48
CA GLU A 80 -19.43 8.96 8.77
C GLU A 80 -20.22 9.30 7.49
N ASP A 81 -19.56 9.93 6.51
CA ASP A 81 -20.15 10.28 5.22
C ASP A 81 -19.19 10.01 4.06
N PRO A 82 -18.92 8.73 3.74
CA PRO A 82 -17.91 8.40 2.73
C PRO A 82 -18.30 8.98 1.38
N TRP A 83 -19.59 9.00 1.05
CA TRP A 83 -20.07 9.47 -0.26
C TRP A 83 -20.24 10.99 -0.36
N HIS A 84 -19.89 11.77 0.67
CA HIS A 84 -20.10 13.22 0.74
C HIS A 84 -21.54 13.62 0.42
N ARG A 85 -22.51 13.00 1.08
CA ARG A 85 -23.94 13.31 0.97
C ARG A 85 -24.33 14.55 1.78
N GLN A 86 -23.58 14.88 2.82
CA GLN A 86 -23.77 16.06 3.67
C GLN A 86 -22.43 16.82 3.80
N PRO A 87 -21.89 17.35 2.70
CA PRO A 87 -20.57 17.99 2.69
C PRO A 87 -20.49 19.22 3.61
N GLU A 88 -21.59 19.94 3.82
CA GLU A 88 -21.66 21.10 4.72
C GLU A 88 -21.44 20.72 6.19
N ARG A 89 -21.77 19.47 6.55
CA ARG A 89 -21.59 18.94 7.91
C ARG A 89 -20.23 18.30 8.09
N TYR A 90 -19.83 17.42 7.16
CA TYR A 90 -18.65 16.58 7.35
C TYR A 90 -17.42 17.11 6.62
N ALA A 91 -17.54 17.46 5.33
CA ALA A 91 -16.41 17.95 4.56
C ALA A 91 -15.93 19.34 5.03
N ALA A 92 -16.83 20.14 5.62
CA ALA A 92 -16.49 21.42 6.24
C ALA A 92 -15.50 21.31 7.40
N LEU A 93 -15.39 20.13 8.02
CA LEU A 93 -14.43 19.86 9.10
C LEU A 93 -13.02 19.55 8.57
N LEU A 94 -12.85 19.32 7.27
CA LEU A 94 -11.57 18.96 6.66
C LEU A 94 -10.77 20.22 6.26
N ASP A 95 -9.45 20.16 6.46
CA ASP A 95 -8.51 21.23 6.07
C ASP A 95 -8.45 21.45 4.55
N ARG A 96 -8.41 20.33 3.81
CA ARG A 96 -8.28 20.27 2.36
C ARG A 96 -9.28 19.23 1.83
N PRO A 97 -10.60 19.51 1.89
CA PRO A 97 -11.63 18.50 1.69
C PRO A 97 -11.48 17.77 0.36
N ALA A 98 -11.24 18.49 -0.74
CA ALA A 98 -11.06 17.86 -2.06
C ALA A 98 -9.83 16.93 -2.15
N TYR A 99 -8.74 17.26 -1.45
CA TYR A 99 -7.52 16.43 -1.42
C TYR A 99 -7.68 15.23 -0.50
N ARG A 100 -8.13 15.45 0.75
CA ARG A 100 -8.32 14.40 1.75
C ARG A 100 -9.30 13.33 1.28
N SER A 101 -10.36 13.77 0.60
CA SER A 101 -11.44 12.91 0.10
C SER A 101 -11.04 12.03 -1.08
N GLN A 102 -9.87 12.25 -1.70
CA GLN A 102 -9.38 11.34 -2.77
C GLN A 102 -9.11 9.93 -2.24
N ARG A 103 -8.86 9.80 -0.93
CA ARG A 103 -8.47 8.57 -0.25
C ARG A 103 -9.68 7.81 0.27
N MET A 104 -10.68 7.63 -0.59
CA MET A 104 -12.00 7.07 -0.25
C MET A 104 -11.96 5.64 0.31
N LEU A 105 -11.08 4.76 -0.18
CA LEU A 105 -11.25 3.34 0.10
C LEU A 105 -11.18 3.01 1.60
N TYR A 106 -10.27 3.65 2.32
CA TYR A 106 -10.11 3.43 3.77
C TYR A 106 -11.36 3.85 4.58
N PRO A 107 -11.86 5.10 4.50
CA PRO A 107 -13.09 5.50 5.20
C PRO A 107 -14.32 4.73 4.71
N LEU A 108 -14.38 4.32 3.43
CA LEU A 108 -15.45 3.47 2.93
C LEU A 108 -15.49 2.11 3.65
N LEU A 109 -14.33 1.48 3.82
CA LEU A 109 -14.22 0.20 4.53
C LEU A 109 -14.50 0.36 6.03
N ALA A 110 -13.93 1.39 6.66
CA ALA A 110 -14.10 1.65 8.09
C ALA A 110 -15.56 2.01 8.44
N GLY A 111 -16.20 2.83 7.60
CA GLY A 111 -17.60 3.22 7.76
C GLY A 111 -18.60 2.16 7.27
N LEU A 112 -18.14 1.01 6.76
CA LEU A 112 -18.99 -0.01 6.12
C LEU A 112 -19.93 0.60 5.05
N GLY A 113 -19.41 1.51 4.23
CA GLY A 113 -20.20 2.22 3.22
C GLY A 113 -21.09 3.35 3.76
N GLY A 114 -20.89 3.75 5.03
CA GLY A 114 -21.70 4.75 5.74
C GLY A 114 -22.78 4.13 6.63
N TRP A 115 -22.69 2.83 6.93
CA TRP A 115 -23.65 2.11 7.79
C TRP A 115 -23.14 1.92 9.22
N ALA A 116 -21.83 2.06 9.46
CA ALA A 116 -21.28 1.95 10.81
C ALA A 116 -21.71 3.16 11.67
N PRO A 117 -22.26 2.95 12.88
CA PRO A 117 -22.49 4.04 13.82
C PRO A 117 -21.18 4.70 14.24
N ALA A 118 -21.19 6.01 14.49
CA ALA A 118 -19.99 6.78 14.86
C ALA A 118 -19.22 6.16 16.06
N GLY A 119 -19.95 5.63 17.05
CA GLY A 119 -19.39 4.92 18.22
C GLY A 119 -18.49 3.72 17.88
N TRP A 120 -18.68 3.10 16.72
CA TRP A 120 -17.90 1.96 16.27
C TRP A 120 -16.69 2.33 15.41
N LEU A 121 -16.63 3.56 14.88
CA LEU A 121 -15.58 3.97 13.95
C LEU A 121 -14.15 3.79 14.49
N PRO A 122 -13.83 4.13 15.75
CA PRO A 122 -12.48 3.90 16.27
C PRO A 122 -12.05 2.42 16.19
N TRP A 123 -13.00 1.50 16.42
CA TRP A 123 -12.79 0.06 16.31
C TRP A 123 -12.70 -0.42 14.87
N THR A 124 -13.63 -0.01 14.01
CA THR A 124 -13.65 -0.48 12.61
C THR A 124 -12.46 0.03 11.82
N MET A 125 -12.01 1.28 12.05
CA MET A 125 -10.78 1.81 11.47
C MET A 125 -9.56 0.97 11.86
N THR A 126 -9.44 0.64 13.15
CA THR A 126 -8.36 -0.21 13.65
C THR A 126 -8.43 -1.61 13.05
N LEU A 127 -9.63 -2.20 12.98
CA LEU A 127 -9.85 -3.52 12.38
C LEU A 127 -9.45 -3.55 10.89
N VAL A 128 -9.78 -2.50 10.13
CA VAL A 128 -9.36 -2.36 8.72
C VAL A 128 -7.84 -2.36 8.61
N ASN A 129 -7.13 -1.62 9.46
CA ASN A 129 -5.66 -1.61 9.46
C ASN A 129 -5.04 -2.94 9.87
N VAL A 130 -5.58 -3.60 10.90
CA VAL A 130 -5.14 -4.95 11.32
C VAL A 130 -5.36 -5.96 10.18
N ALA A 131 -6.54 -5.96 9.56
CA ALA A 131 -6.84 -6.82 8.43
C ALA A 131 -5.91 -6.54 7.24
N ALA A 132 -5.65 -5.26 6.94
CA ALA A 132 -4.76 -4.85 5.86
C ALA A 132 -3.31 -5.32 6.08
N LEU A 133 -2.79 -5.25 7.31
CA LEU A 133 -1.47 -5.79 7.66
C LEU A 133 -1.40 -7.30 7.39
N VAL A 134 -2.42 -8.05 7.77
CA VAL A 134 -2.50 -9.49 7.53
C VAL A 134 -2.55 -9.80 6.04
N VAL A 135 -3.38 -9.07 5.27
CA VAL A 135 -3.49 -9.22 3.81
C VAL A 135 -2.18 -8.87 3.12
N LEU A 136 -1.47 -7.83 3.58
CA LEU A 136 -0.14 -7.45 3.09
C LEU A 136 0.89 -8.56 3.35
N ALA A 137 0.96 -9.07 4.58
CA ALA A 137 1.84 -10.18 4.95
C ALA A 137 1.56 -11.44 4.11
N ALA A 138 0.28 -11.77 3.89
CA ALA A 138 -0.15 -12.89 3.05
C ALA A 138 0.26 -12.70 1.57
N GLY A 139 0.20 -11.47 1.07
CA GLY A 139 0.65 -11.10 -0.27
C GLY A 139 2.15 -11.31 -0.44
N VAL A 140 2.96 -10.80 0.50
CA VAL A 140 4.42 -10.97 0.49
C VAL A 140 4.81 -12.44 0.69
N ALA A 141 4.13 -13.18 1.57
CA ALA A 141 4.33 -14.63 1.72
C ALA A 141 4.03 -15.39 0.42
N SER A 142 2.97 -15.00 -0.30
CA SER A 142 2.60 -15.60 -1.58
C SER A 142 3.60 -15.27 -2.69
N TRP A 143 4.15 -14.05 -2.69
CA TRP A 143 5.26 -13.67 -3.55
C TRP A 143 6.51 -14.49 -3.26
N ALA A 144 6.85 -14.67 -1.98
CA ALA A 144 7.99 -15.47 -1.53
C ALA A 144 7.87 -16.92 -2.01
N ARG A 145 6.72 -17.58 -1.82
CA ARG A 145 6.50 -18.95 -2.33
C ARG A 145 6.69 -19.03 -3.84
N ARG A 146 6.18 -18.04 -4.58
CA ARG A 146 6.33 -17.98 -6.04
C ARG A 146 7.79 -17.84 -6.46
N CYS A 147 8.63 -17.25 -5.63
CA CYS A 147 10.08 -17.18 -5.81
C CYS A 147 10.82 -18.41 -5.23
N GLY A 148 10.13 -19.50 -4.88
CA GLY A 148 10.74 -20.68 -4.25
C GLY A 148 11.31 -20.42 -2.85
N ALA A 149 10.88 -19.33 -2.19
CA ALA A 149 11.32 -18.93 -0.87
C ALA A 149 10.34 -19.36 0.24
N SER A 150 10.82 -19.32 1.48
CA SER A 150 9.99 -19.53 2.67
C SER A 150 8.87 -18.48 2.76
N PRO A 151 7.61 -18.87 3.04
CA PRO A 151 6.51 -17.92 3.22
C PRO A 151 6.70 -17.00 4.43
N TRP A 152 7.59 -17.35 5.37
CA TRP A 152 7.91 -16.52 6.55
C TRP A 152 8.46 -15.13 6.20
N TRP A 153 8.95 -14.94 4.96
CA TRP A 153 9.27 -13.60 4.44
C TRP A 153 8.06 -12.65 4.42
N GLY A 154 6.82 -13.17 4.49
CA GLY A 154 5.63 -12.37 4.70
C GLY A 154 5.66 -11.53 5.97
N LEU A 155 6.36 -11.98 7.02
CA LEU A 155 6.49 -11.22 8.28
C LEU A 155 7.46 -10.04 8.18
N ALA A 156 8.24 -9.92 7.10
CA ALA A 156 9.14 -8.79 6.89
C ALA A 156 8.40 -7.44 6.85
N VAL A 157 7.08 -7.45 6.60
CA VAL A 157 6.22 -6.26 6.63
C VAL A 157 6.18 -5.59 8.01
N PHE A 158 6.39 -6.35 9.09
CA PHE A 158 6.43 -5.81 10.45
C PHE A 158 7.78 -5.16 10.80
N ALA A 159 8.81 -5.34 9.97
CA ALA A 159 10.06 -4.61 10.08
C ALA A 159 10.00 -3.24 9.38
N ASP A 160 8.92 -2.96 8.65
CA ASP A 160 8.70 -1.69 7.98
C ASP A 160 8.09 -0.68 8.96
N ILE A 161 8.94 0.15 9.53
CA ILE A 161 8.54 1.19 10.50
C ILE A 161 7.54 2.17 9.87
N GLY A 162 7.65 2.47 8.57
CA GLY A 162 6.72 3.36 7.87
C GLY A 162 5.30 2.81 7.85
N ILE A 163 5.14 1.51 7.70
CA ILE A 163 3.85 0.83 7.80
C ILE A 163 3.32 0.80 9.24
N LEU A 164 4.20 0.61 10.24
CA LEU A 164 3.77 0.69 11.64
C LEU A 164 3.29 2.10 12.02
N PHE A 165 3.92 3.14 11.48
CA PHE A 165 3.46 4.52 11.64
C PHE A 165 2.10 4.77 11.00
N GLU A 166 1.80 4.18 9.84
CA GLU A 166 0.45 4.25 9.27
C GLU A 166 -0.60 3.60 10.19
N VAL A 167 -0.27 2.52 10.90
CA VAL A 167 -1.20 1.90 11.86
C VAL A 167 -1.41 2.79 13.10
N ASP A 168 -0.34 3.39 13.64
CA ASP A 168 -0.41 4.27 14.83
C ASP A 168 -1.39 5.44 14.67
N ILE A 169 -1.56 5.91 13.44
CA ILE A 169 -2.39 7.09 13.13
C ILE A 169 -3.65 6.77 12.34
N ALA A 170 -4.06 5.50 12.32
CA ALA A 170 -5.19 5.02 11.54
C ALA A 170 -5.16 5.47 10.07
N GLY A 171 -3.97 5.42 9.45
CA GLY A 171 -3.70 5.85 8.08
C GLY A 171 -4.06 4.81 7.02
N ALA A 172 -4.31 5.27 5.80
CA ALA A 172 -4.73 4.43 4.67
C ALA A 172 -3.57 3.69 3.97
N GLY A 173 -2.31 3.96 4.34
CA GLY A 173 -1.13 3.43 3.65
C GLY A 173 -1.00 1.92 3.67
N VAL A 174 -1.46 1.27 4.74
CA VAL A 174 -1.40 -0.19 4.86
C VAL A 174 -2.35 -0.86 3.85
N VAL A 175 -3.59 -0.37 3.75
CA VAL A 175 -4.57 -0.84 2.74
C VAL A 175 -4.03 -0.62 1.34
N ALA A 176 -3.46 0.56 1.09
CA ALA A 176 -2.90 0.94 -0.19
C ALA A 176 -1.78 -0.02 -0.63
N LEU A 177 -0.82 -0.29 0.25
CA LEU A 177 0.30 -1.19 -0.04
C LEU A 177 -0.14 -2.66 -0.15
N ALA A 178 -1.07 -3.11 0.68
CA ALA A 178 -1.65 -4.45 0.58
C ALA A 178 -2.25 -4.68 -0.81
N ALA A 179 -3.10 -3.75 -1.26
CA ALA A 179 -3.72 -3.81 -2.58
C ALA A 179 -2.67 -3.74 -3.72
N ALA A 180 -1.64 -2.90 -3.58
CA ALA A 180 -0.55 -2.79 -4.54
C ALA A 180 0.27 -4.09 -4.69
N VAL A 181 0.58 -4.77 -3.59
CA VAL A 181 1.29 -6.07 -3.60
C VAL A 181 0.45 -7.14 -4.28
N TRP A 182 -0.85 -7.21 -3.99
CA TRP A 182 -1.76 -8.16 -4.63
C TRP A 182 -1.99 -7.84 -6.12
N GLY A 183 -2.01 -6.56 -6.50
CA GLY A 183 -2.05 -6.13 -7.90
C GLY A 183 -0.82 -6.58 -8.67
N THR A 184 0.38 -6.42 -8.10
CA THR A 184 1.63 -6.92 -8.68
C THR A 184 1.59 -8.43 -8.86
N LEU A 185 1.14 -9.16 -7.83
CA LEU A 185 1.04 -10.62 -7.86
C LEU A 185 0.01 -11.13 -8.89
N ALA A 186 -1.13 -10.46 -9.03
CA ALA A 186 -2.15 -10.77 -10.02
C ALA A 186 -1.64 -10.55 -11.45
N LEU A 187 -0.95 -9.43 -11.69
CA LEU A 187 -0.37 -9.13 -13.00
C LEU A 187 0.67 -10.16 -13.40
N ASP A 188 1.52 -10.56 -12.45
CA ASP A 188 2.57 -11.55 -12.69
C ASP A 188 2.01 -12.97 -12.90
N ARG A 189 0.82 -13.26 -12.36
CA ARG A 189 0.02 -14.46 -12.66
C ARG A 189 -0.83 -14.33 -13.93
N ARG A 190 -0.60 -13.31 -14.77
CA ARG A 190 -1.35 -13.06 -16.02
C ARG A 190 -2.86 -12.88 -15.81
N ARG A 191 -3.26 -12.28 -14.68
CA ARG A 191 -4.66 -11.93 -14.38
C ARG A 191 -4.84 -10.41 -14.43
N PRO A 192 -4.84 -9.77 -15.63
CA PRO A 192 -4.83 -8.32 -15.76
C PRO A 192 -6.09 -7.66 -15.17
N GLY A 193 -7.27 -8.29 -15.27
CA GLY A 193 -8.49 -7.76 -14.66
C GLY A 193 -8.38 -7.65 -13.13
N ALA A 194 -7.91 -8.72 -12.47
CA ALA A 194 -7.68 -8.69 -11.02
C ALA A 194 -6.57 -7.69 -10.62
N ALA A 195 -5.53 -7.54 -11.44
CA ALA A 195 -4.49 -6.54 -11.22
C ALA A 195 -5.04 -5.11 -11.33
N ALA A 196 -5.86 -4.83 -12.34
CA ALA A 196 -6.50 -3.52 -12.53
C ALA A 196 -7.39 -3.16 -11.34
N VAL A 197 -8.20 -4.11 -10.84
CA VAL A 197 -9.02 -3.91 -9.63
C VAL A 197 -8.13 -3.62 -8.42
N ALA A 198 -7.15 -4.46 -8.13
CA ALA A 198 -6.28 -4.29 -6.96
C ALA A 198 -5.46 -2.99 -7.00
N PHE A 199 -4.95 -2.59 -8.17
CA PHE A 199 -4.27 -1.30 -8.31
C PHE A 199 -5.23 -0.11 -8.20
N THR A 200 -6.46 -0.25 -8.66
CA THR A 200 -7.49 0.79 -8.46
C THR A 200 -7.77 0.96 -6.97
N LEU A 201 -7.92 -0.14 -6.23
CA LEU A 201 -8.07 -0.10 -4.77
C LEU A 201 -6.86 0.54 -4.09
N ALA A 202 -5.63 0.25 -4.55
CA ALA A 202 -4.43 0.89 -4.01
C ALA A 202 -4.43 2.42 -4.19
N VAL A 203 -4.80 2.89 -5.39
CA VAL A 203 -4.85 4.32 -5.72
C VAL A 203 -6.00 5.03 -4.99
N LEU A 204 -7.16 4.40 -4.84
CA LEU A 204 -8.28 4.95 -4.07
C LEU A 204 -8.03 4.96 -2.56
N SER A 205 -7.07 4.18 -2.04
CA SER A 205 -6.59 4.32 -0.67
C SER A 205 -5.58 5.45 -0.55
N ARG A 206 -4.64 5.55 -1.50
CA ARG A 206 -3.63 6.61 -1.58
C ARG A 206 -3.24 6.87 -3.02
N GLU A 207 -3.49 8.09 -3.48
CA GLU A 207 -3.25 8.57 -4.83
C GLU A 207 -1.79 8.36 -5.29
N VAL A 208 -0.84 8.51 -4.36
CA VAL A 208 0.60 8.30 -4.61
C VAL A 208 0.94 6.86 -5.04
N MET A 209 0.06 5.88 -4.82
CA MET A 209 0.25 4.51 -5.32
C MET A 209 0.25 4.42 -6.85
N LEU A 210 -0.15 5.47 -7.58
CA LEU A 210 0.10 5.56 -9.01
C LEU A 210 1.59 5.38 -9.35
N VAL A 211 2.50 5.79 -8.47
CA VAL A 211 3.95 5.55 -8.61
C VAL A 211 4.27 4.06 -8.59
N TRP A 212 3.65 3.28 -7.70
CA TRP A 212 3.80 1.83 -7.67
C TRP A 212 3.30 1.19 -8.97
N VAL A 213 2.08 1.56 -9.38
CA VAL A 213 1.45 1.07 -10.61
C VAL A 213 2.34 1.35 -11.82
N ALA A 214 2.84 2.58 -11.95
CA ALA A 214 3.73 3.00 -13.03
C ALA A 214 5.01 2.15 -13.06
N GLY A 215 5.67 1.94 -11.90
CA GLY A 215 6.86 1.11 -11.81
C GLY A 215 6.62 -0.34 -12.23
N VAL A 216 5.53 -0.95 -11.76
CA VAL A 216 5.16 -2.34 -12.13
C VAL A 216 4.82 -2.47 -13.62
N VAL A 217 4.00 -1.56 -14.16
CA VAL A 217 3.58 -1.58 -15.56
C VAL A 217 4.77 -1.35 -16.49
N LEU A 218 5.59 -0.32 -16.20
CA LEU A 218 6.74 0.04 -17.02
C LEU A 218 7.77 -1.08 -17.07
N TRP A 219 8.08 -1.69 -15.92
CA TRP A 219 8.92 -2.89 -15.87
C TRP A 219 8.34 -4.02 -16.72
N THR A 220 7.06 -4.34 -16.53
CA THR A 220 6.40 -5.46 -17.22
C THR A 220 6.38 -5.23 -18.72
N TRP A 221 6.15 -4.00 -19.17
CA TRP A 221 6.22 -3.61 -20.57
C TRP A 221 7.62 -3.77 -21.14
N CYS A 222 8.64 -3.24 -20.45
CA CYS A 222 10.05 -3.39 -20.83
C CYS A 222 10.48 -4.85 -20.93
N ARG A 223 10.08 -5.69 -19.97
CA ARG A 223 10.37 -7.13 -19.96
C ARG A 223 9.75 -7.83 -21.17
N ARG A 224 8.47 -7.55 -21.48
CA ARG A 224 7.77 -8.15 -22.63
C ARG A 224 8.31 -7.69 -23.98
N ALA A 225 8.91 -6.51 -24.05
CA ALA A 225 9.51 -5.98 -25.26
C ALA A 225 10.92 -6.52 -25.55
N GLY A 226 11.50 -7.36 -24.68
CA GLY A 226 12.85 -7.89 -24.83
C GLY A 226 13.94 -7.06 -24.12
N GLY A 227 13.55 -6.17 -23.21
CA GLY A 227 14.46 -5.35 -22.40
C GLY A 227 14.06 -3.88 -22.39
N TRP A 228 14.63 -3.10 -21.46
CA TRP A 228 14.25 -1.71 -21.23
C TRP A 228 14.46 -0.81 -22.47
N ARG A 229 15.54 -1.00 -23.24
CA ARG A 229 15.80 -0.25 -24.48
C ARG A 229 14.78 -0.55 -25.57
N ALA A 230 14.38 -1.82 -25.70
CA ALA A 230 13.40 -2.24 -26.69
C ALA A 230 11.98 -1.82 -26.29
N GLY A 231 11.66 -1.86 -24.99
CA GLY A 231 10.41 -1.34 -24.43
C GLY A 231 10.20 0.12 -24.75
N LEU A 232 11.17 0.98 -24.38
CA LEU A 232 11.10 2.42 -24.63
C LEU A 232 11.02 2.77 -26.13
N ARG A 233 11.53 1.92 -27.03
CA ARG A 233 11.43 2.11 -28.48
C ARG A 233 10.13 1.62 -29.09
N ARG A 234 9.43 0.68 -28.45
CA ARG A 234 8.12 0.22 -28.93
C ARG A 234 7.10 1.33 -28.71
N ARG A 235 6.32 1.64 -29.74
CA ARG A 235 5.25 2.65 -29.63
C ARG A 235 3.96 2.08 -29.05
N LEU A 236 3.76 0.76 -29.12
CA LEU A 236 2.50 0.12 -28.73
C LEU A 236 2.64 -0.62 -27.39
N VAL A 237 1.82 -0.21 -26.43
CA VAL A 237 1.63 -0.90 -25.15
C VAL A 237 0.63 -2.05 -25.37
N PRO A 238 0.91 -3.29 -24.91
CA PRO A 238 -0.06 -4.37 -24.96
C PRO A 238 -1.40 -3.98 -24.31
N ALA A 239 -2.52 -4.35 -24.92
CA ALA A 239 -3.85 -3.93 -24.48
C ALA A 239 -4.14 -4.30 -23.02
N ASP A 240 -3.69 -5.47 -22.55
CA ASP A 240 -3.85 -5.89 -21.16
C ASP A 240 -3.11 -4.98 -20.18
N LEU A 241 -1.90 -4.52 -20.52
CA LEU A 241 -1.15 -3.55 -19.71
C LEU A 241 -1.74 -2.16 -19.78
N ALA A 242 -2.28 -1.77 -20.94
CA ALA A 242 -2.98 -0.50 -21.09
C ALA A 242 -4.21 -0.45 -20.17
N VAL A 243 -5.01 -1.52 -20.11
CA VAL A 243 -6.14 -1.63 -19.18
C VAL A 243 -5.68 -1.54 -17.72
N VAL A 244 -4.63 -2.27 -17.36
CA VAL A 244 -4.08 -2.26 -15.99
C VAL A 244 -3.57 -0.88 -15.57
N ALA A 245 -2.96 -0.14 -16.49
CA ALA A 245 -2.45 1.21 -16.24
C ALA A 245 -3.55 2.28 -16.23
N ALA A 246 -4.49 2.20 -17.18
CA ALA A 246 -5.52 3.21 -17.37
C ALA A 246 -6.64 3.11 -16.32
N THR A 247 -7.04 1.90 -15.91
CA THR A 247 -8.19 1.73 -15.00
C THR A 247 -8.04 2.49 -13.68
N PRO A 248 -6.92 2.39 -12.94
CA PRO A 248 -6.75 3.14 -11.69
C PRO A 248 -6.79 4.66 -11.90
N VAL A 249 -6.20 5.16 -13.01
CA VAL A 249 -6.18 6.59 -13.35
C VAL A 249 -7.59 7.09 -13.69
N VAL A 250 -8.32 6.35 -14.51
CA VAL A 250 -9.67 6.72 -14.93
C VAL A 250 -10.63 6.69 -13.74
N VAL A 251 -10.58 5.67 -12.90
CA VAL A 251 -11.46 5.58 -11.72
C VAL A 251 -11.12 6.65 -10.68
N ALA A 252 -9.85 6.86 -10.36
CA ALA A 252 -9.45 7.93 -9.45
C ALA A 252 -9.78 9.32 -10.02
N GLY A 253 -9.62 9.52 -11.32
CA GLY A 253 -10.03 10.74 -12.03
C GLY A 253 -11.54 10.96 -11.98
N ALA A 254 -12.35 9.93 -12.22
CA ALA A 254 -13.80 9.99 -12.10
C ALA A 254 -14.24 10.33 -10.67
N TRP A 255 -13.58 9.75 -9.67
CA TRP A 255 -13.80 10.09 -8.26
C TRP A 255 -13.43 11.54 -7.95
N ALA A 256 -12.28 12.02 -8.44
CA ALA A 256 -11.87 13.41 -8.28
C ALA A 256 -12.85 14.39 -8.95
N VAL A 257 -13.40 14.04 -10.12
CA VAL A 257 -14.46 14.82 -10.77
C VAL A 257 -15.73 14.82 -9.92
N TYR A 258 -16.15 13.66 -9.41
CA TYR A 258 -17.30 13.57 -8.49
C TYR A 258 -17.13 14.50 -7.29
N LEU A 259 -15.95 14.49 -6.65
CA LEU A 259 -15.65 15.37 -5.52
C LEU A 259 -15.74 16.85 -5.89
N ARG A 260 -15.23 17.25 -7.05
CA ARG A 260 -15.34 18.64 -7.51
C ARG A 260 -16.77 19.09 -7.79
N LEU A 261 -17.65 18.16 -8.15
CA LEU A 261 -19.07 18.43 -8.37
C LEU A 261 -19.87 18.42 -7.05
N ARG A 262 -19.40 17.69 -6.04
CA ARG A 262 -20.07 17.57 -4.73
C ARG A 262 -19.65 18.60 -3.70
N LEU A 263 -18.38 18.95 -3.68
CA LEU A 263 -17.83 19.86 -2.68
C LEU A 263 -17.99 21.31 -3.15
N PRO A 264 -18.31 22.26 -2.26
CA PRO A 264 -18.47 23.65 -2.66
C PRO A 264 -17.19 24.22 -3.26
N VAL A 265 -17.33 25.05 -4.31
CA VAL A 265 -16.19 25.67 -4.99
C VAL A 265 -15.45 26.58 -4.00
N GLY A 266 -14.12 26.43 -3.89
CA GLY A 266 -13.30 27.24 -2.99
C GLY A 266 -13.16 26.71 -1.56
N THR A 267 -13.69 25.52 -1.23
CA THR A 267 -13.46 24.91 0.09
C THR A 267 -12.07 24.27 0.16
N GLY A 268 -11.16 24.89 0.91
CA GLY A 268 -9.85 24.34 1.26
C GLY A 268 -8.67 25.16 0.75
N ALA A 269 -7.53 25.04 1.44
CA ALA A 269 -6.27 25.61 0.97
C ALA A 269 -5.90 25.03 -0.41
N GLY A 270 -5.43 25.88 -1.30
CA GLY A 270 -4.95 25.48 -2.61
C GLY A 270 -3.71 24.56 -2.54
N GLU A 271 -3.59 23.72 -3.56
CA GLU A 271 -2.37 23.08 -4.05
C GLU A 271 -1.86 21.82 -3.33
N VAL A 272 -1.17 20.98 -4.13
CA VAL A 272 -0.26 19.94 -3.65
C VAL A 272 0.93 20.67 -3.03
N GLN A 273 1.06 20.58 -1.71
CA GLN A 273 2.13 21.25 -0.97
C GLN A 273 3.31 20.31 -0.72
N GLU A 274 3.12 19.02 -1.00
CA GLU A 274 4.05 17.94 -0.67
C GLU A 274 5.16 17.78 -1.72
N ILE A 275 5.04 18.42 -2.89
CA ILE A 275 6.00 18.32 -4.00
C ILE A 275 6.67 19.68 -4.24
N GLY A 276 7.98 19.69 -4.36
CA GLY A 276 8.80 20.86 -4.66
C GLY A 276 10.00 20.53 -5.55
N PRO A 277 10.93 21.49 -5.72
CA PRO A 277 12.14 21.27 -6.49
C PRO A 277 12.97 20.10 -5.92
N PRO A 278 13.69 19.35 -6.77
CA PRO A 278 14.54 18.25 -6.34
C PRO A 278 15.48 18.66 -5.20
N PHE A 279 15.53 17.84 -4.14
CA PHE A 279 16.37 18.01 -2.95
C PHE A 279 16.10 19.25 -2.09
N ALA A 280 15.22 20.17 -2.49
CA ALA A 280 14.96 21.41 -1.75
C ALA A 280 14.38 21.13 -0.36
N GLY A 281 13.43 20.17 -0.25
CA GLY A 281 12.86 19.78 1.04
C GLY A 281 13.87 19.13 1.98
N MET A 282 14.77 18.30 1.44
CA MET A 282 15.88 17.71 2.20
C MET A 282 16.84 18.79 2.71
N ALA A 283 17.26 19.71 1.84
CA ALA A 283 18.17 20.79 2.17
C ALA A 283 17.61 21.69 3.30
N ALA A 284 16.31 22.01 3.23
CA ALA A 284 15.63 22.77 4.27
C ALA A 284 15.54 22.01 5.61
N ALA A 285 15.46 20.68 5.58
CA ALA A 285 15.26 19.85 6.77
C ALA A 285 16.56 19.42 7.46
N VAL A 286 17.74 19.67 6.88
CA VAL A 286 19.05 19.26 7.45
C VAL A 286 19.22 19.77 8.88
N GLY A 287 18.84 21.02 9.15
CA GLY A 287 18.92 21.59 10.51
C GLY A 287 18.07 20.82 11.53
N ASP A 288 16.86 20.43 11.15
CA ASP A 288 15.95 19.64 12.00
C ASP A 288 16.55 18.25 12.28
N TRP A 289 17.19 17.63 11.29
CA TRP A 289 17.77 16.30 11.44
C TRP A 289 18.96 16.29 12.41
N LEU A 290 19.82 17.31 12.30
CA LEU A 290 21.02 17.44 13.12
C LEU A 290 20.72 17.91 14.55
N SER A 291 19.49 18.37 14.81
CA SER A 291 19.06 18.78 16.17
C SER A 291 19.01 17.61 17.17
N SER A 292 18.89 16.36 16.69
CA SER A 292 18.81 15.16 17.52
C SER A 292 19.55 13.98 16.86
N PRO A 293 20.55 13.37 17.51
CA PRO A 293 21.27 12.22 16.95
C PRO A 293 20.34 11.06 16.55
N GLY A 294 19.28 10.83 17.31
CA GLY A 294 18.31 9.77 17.02
C GLY A 294 17.51 10.04 15.74
N VAL A 295 17.17 11.31 15.46
CA VAL A 295 16.51 11.73 14.23
C VAL A 295 17.46 11.56 13.04
N ALA A 296 18.71 12.02 13.16
CA ALA A 296 19.72 11.88 12.12
C ALA A 296 19.94 10.42 11.69
N VAL A 297 20.04 9.49 12.65
CA VAL A 297 20.20 8.05 12.37
C VAL A 297 18.99 7.48 11.63
N GLN A 298 17.77 7.86 12.01
CA GLN A 298 16.55 7.41 11.34
C GLN A 298 16.48 7.92 9.90
N ILE A 299 16.74 9.21 9.68
CA ILE A 299 16.76 9.79 8.33
C ILE A 299 17.85 9.14 7.47
N ALA A 300 19.06 8.97 8.00
CA ALA A 300 20.15 8.29 7.29
C ALA A 300 19.77 6.85 6.89
N SER A 301 19.06 6.13 7.76
CA SER A 301 18.57 4.79 7.48
C SER A 301 17.52 4.79 6.35
N ILE A 302 16.59 5.74 6.37
CA ILE A 302 15.57 5.90 5.32
C ILE A 302 16.24 6.24 3.97
N LEU A 303 17.19 7.17 3.95
CA LEU A 303 17.95 7.52 2.76
C LEU A 303 18.74 6.32 2.22
N ALA A 304 19.39 5.55 3.08
CA ALA A 304 20.10 4.34 2.70
C ALA A 304 19.16 3.33 2.02
N VAL A 305 17.97 3.10 2.58
CA VAL A 305 16.95 2.21 1.99
C VAL A 305 16.47 2.73 0.63
N CYS A 306 16.24 4.03 0.47
CA CYS A 306 15.90 4.63 -0.83
C CYS A 306 17.02 4.45 -1.87
N VAL A 307 18.28 4.69 -1.50
CA VAL A 307 19.44 4.46 -2.39
C VAL A 307 19.56 2.99 -2.77
N LEU A 308 19.37 2.07 -1.81
CA LEU A 308 19.35 0.63 -2.09
C LEU A 308 18.27 0.26 -3.09
N ALA A 309 17.09 0.88 -3.04
CA ALA A 309 16.02 0.66 -4.02
C ALA A 309 16.39 1.12 -5.43
N LEU A 310 17.07 2.27 -5.57
CA LEU A 310 17.57 2.75 -6.86
C LEU A 310 18.65 1.83 -7.43
N VAL A 311 19.63 1.44 -6.60
CA VAL A 311 20.64 0.44 -6.97
C VAL A 311 19.95 -0.87 -7.35
N ALA A 312 18.84 -1.19 -6.67
CA ALA A 312 18.13 -2.43 -6.90
C ALA A 312 17.37 -2.52 -8.21
N ALA A 313 16.72 -1.44 -8.59
CA ALA A 313 16.07 -1.34 -9.89
C ALA A 313 17.04 -1.51 -11.07
N VAL A 314 18.36 -1.32 -10.86
CA VAL A 314 19.40 -1.51 -11.88
C VAL A 314 20.05 -2.89 -11.80
N ARG A 315 20.54 -3.29 -10.62
CA ARG A 315 21.35 -4.53 -10.48
C ARG A 315 20.51 -5.81 -10.55
N TRP A 316 19.23 -5.73 -10.22
CA TRP A 316 18.32 -6.84 -10.03
C TRP A 316 16.89 -6.40 -10.36
N PRO A 317 16.67 -6.03 -11.63
CA PRO A 317 15.47 -5.34 -12.03
C PRO A 317 14.27 -6.29 -11.98
N SER A 318 13.18 -5.81 -11.39
CA SER A 318 11.93 -6.52 -11.19
C SER A 318 10.78 -5.50 -11.04
N ALA A 319 9.54 -5.96 -11.13
CA ALA A 319 8.38 -5.07 -10.94
C ALA A 319 8.41 -4.40 -9.55
N PRO A 320 8.62 -5.14 -8.45
CA PRO A 320 8.74 -4.52 -7.11
C PRO A 320 9.91 -3.55 -6.96
N THR A 321 11.08 -3.82 -7.55
CA THR A 321 12.22 -2.89 -7.43
C THR A 321 12.02 -1.61 -8.24
N TRP A 322 11.36 -1.68 -9.41
CA TRP A 322 10.99 -0.49 -10.18
C TRP A 322 9.91 0.34 -9.48
N ALA A 323 8.94 -0.32 -8.84
CA ALA A 323 7.95 0.35 -8.02
C ALA A 323 8.59 1.06 -6.79
N ALA A 324 9.49 0.38 -6.08
CA ALA A 324 10.24 0.95 -4.97
C ALA A 324 11.14 2.11 -5.42
N ALA A 325 11.83 1.98 -6.55
CA ALA A 325 12.62 3.06 -7.13
C ALA A 325 11.77 4.28 -7.48
N GLY A 326 10.53 4.09 -7.94
CA GLY A 326 9.58 5.18 -8.15
C GLY A 326 9.34 6.00 -6.87
N PHE A 327 9.15 5.35 -5.73
CA PHE A 327 9.00 6.03 -4.44
C PHE A 327 10.30 6.68 -3.96
N ALA A 328 11.46 6.05 -4.19
CA ALA A 328 12.75 6.66 -3.89
C ALA A 328 13.01 7.91 -4.73
N LEU A 329 12.59 7.92 -6.00
CA LEU A 329 12.65 9.11 -6.86
C LEU A 329 11.64 10.18 -6.45
N LEU A 330 10.42 9.78 -6.06
CA LEU A 330 9.43 10.71 -5.52
C LEU A 330 9.97 11.39 -4.26
N ALA A 331 10.67 10.66 -3.39
CA ALA A 331 11.23 11.19 -2.14
C ALA A 331 12.15 12.41 -2.36
N VAL A 332 12.88 12.45 -3.48
CA VAL A 332 13.74 13.58 -3.88
C VAL A 332 12.93 14.86 -4.13
N LEU A 333 11.68 14.72 -4.56
CA LEU A 333 10.79 15.84 -4.88
C LEU A 333 9.94 16.28 -3.69
N LEU A 334 10.03 15.61 -2.54
CA LEU A 334 9.19 15.94 -1.39
C LEU A 334 9.67 17.21 -0.67
N THR A 335 8.72 18.01 -0.18
CA THR A 335 9.00 19.28 0.50
C THR A 335 9.45 19.10 1.95
N HIS A 336 9.85 20.21 2.58
CA HIS A 336 10.31 20.24 3.98
C HIS A 336 9.30 19.60 4.95
N GLN A 337 8.00 19.87 4.76
CA GLN A 337 6.94 19.31 5.61
C GLN A 337 6.89 17.78 5.65
N VAL A 338 7.42 17.08 4.63
CA VAL A 338 7.51 15.62 4.66
C VAL A 338 8.86 15.16 5.22
N TRP A 339 9.92 15.94 5.01
CA TRP A 339 11.28 15.57 5.38
C TRP A 339 11.65 15.92 6.82
N TRP A 340 11.01 16.91 7.44
CA TRP A 340 11.42 17.45 8.75
C TRP A 340 11.36 16.42 9.88
N ARG A 341 10.50 15.40 9.79
CA ARG A 341 10.39 14.31 10.78
C ARG A 341 10.55 12.93 10.13
N PRO A 342 11.29 11.99 10.76
CA PRO A 342 11.42 10.62 10.28
C PRO A 342 10.07 9.90 10.12
N PHE A 343 9.11 10.27 10.97
CA PHE A 343 7.75 9.78 10.93
C PHE A 343 7.07 10.05 9.59
N ASP A 344 7.13 11.31 9.10
CA ASP A 344 6.42 11.74 7.90
C ASP A 344 7.03 11.13 6.64
N ILE A 345 8.35 11.22 6.49
CA ILE A 345 9.04 10.63 5.34
C ILE A 345 8.98 9.10 5.36
N GLY A 346 9.12 8.46 6.53
CA GLY A 346 9.07 7.00 6.66
C GLY A 346 7.75 6.43 6.14
N ARG A 347 6.64 7.11 6.42
CA ARG A 347 5.31 6.78 5.88
C ARG A 347 5.21 7.03 4.36
N ALA A 348 5.77 8.13 3.88
CA ALA A 348 5.74 8.47 2.45
C ALA A 348 6.48 7.45 1.59
N VAL A 349 7.58 6.87 2.10
CA VAL A 349 8.38 5.85 1.40
C VAL A 349 8.15 4.41 1.92
N ALA A 350 7.10 4.17 2.71
CA ALA A 350 6.74 2.86 3.23
C ALA A 350 6.65 1.73 2.17
N PRO A 351 6.35 1.98 0.88
CA PRO A 351 6.42 0.91 -0.12
C PRO A 351 7.85 0.40 -0.41
N VAL A 352 8.88 1.18 -0.11
CA VAL A 352 10.27 0.91 -0.50
C VAL A 352 10.83 -0.37 0.16
N PRO A 353 10.76 -0.56 1.50
CA PRO A 353 11.28 -1.77 2.14
C PRO A 353 10.58 -3.04 1.64
N VAL A 354 9.25 -3.02 1.50
CA VAL A 354 8.49 -4.16 0.96
C VAL A 354 8.87 -4.48 -0.49
N GLY A 355 9.00 -3.45 -1.34
CA GLY A 355 9.43 -3.62 -2.72
C GLY A 355 10.85 -4.18 -2.84
N LEU A 356 11.77 -3.78 -1.95
CA LEU A 356 13.12 -4.34 -1.85
C LEU A 356 13.11 -5.82 -1.46
N VAL A 357 12.33 -6.20 -0.43
CA VAL A 357 12.20 -7.60 -0.01
C VAL A 357 11.66 -8.47 -1.16
N MET A 358 10.58 -8.02 -1.81
CA MET A 358 9.99 -8.74 -2.94
C MET A 358 10.94 -8.84 -4.14
N GLY A 359 11.66 -7.75 -4.42
CA GLY A 359 12.71 -7.69 -5.44
C GLY A 359 13.85 -8.66 -5.18
N TRP A 360 14.26 -8.77 -3.91
CA TRP A 360 15.33 -9.65 -3.50
C TRP A 360 14.99 -11.13 -3.66
N LEU A 361 13.78 -11.48 -3.27
CA LEU A 361 13.27 -12.84 -3.47
C LEU A 361 13.23 -13.20 -4.95
N TRP A 362 12.81 -12.26 -5.81
CA TRP A 362 12.75 -12.46 -7.25
C TRP A 362 14.13 -12.72 -7.87
N TRP A 363 15.10 -11.87 -7.58
CA TRP A 363 16.47 -12.01 -8.08
C TRP A 363 17.12 -13.31 -7.61
N ARG A 364 16.99 -13.62 -6.31
CA ARG A 364 17.55 -14.84 -5.72
C ARG A 364 16.98 -16.09 -6.39
N ALA A 365 15.69 -16.09 -6.71
CA ALA A 365 15.06 -17.19 -7.44
C ALA A 365 15.65 -17.38 -8.84
N GLY A 366 15.92 -16.27 -9.55
CA GLY A 366 16.58 -16.30 -10.85
C GLY A 366 18.01 -16.82 -10.80
N ALA A 367 18.78 -16.38 -9.80
CA ALA A 367 20.16 -16.82 -9.60
C ALA A 367 20.26 -18.33 -9.29
N LEU A 368 19.32 -18.89 -8.53
CA LEU A 368 19.31 -20.30 -8.15
C LEU A 368 18.89 -21.25 -9.28
N THR A 369 18.09 -20.77 -10.24
CA THR A 369 17.50 -21.61 -11.29
C THR A 369 18.16 -21.43 -12.66
N GLY A 370 19.07 -20.46 -12.81
CA GLY A 370 19.65 -20.08 -14.10
C GLY A 370 18.62 -19.50 -15.09
N ARG A 371 17.37 -19.31 -14.66
CA ARG A 371 16.25 -18.77 -15.45
C ARG A 371 15.49 -17.76 -14.60
N VAL A 372 15.10 -16.63 -15.19
CA VAL A 372 14.18 -15.70 -14.51
C VAL A 372 12.87 -16.46 -14.22
N PRO A 373 12.29 -16.40 -13.00
CA PRO A 373 11.08 -17.15 -12.67
C PRO A 373 9.96 -16.87 -13.68
N GLY A 374 9.60 -17.89 -14.45
CA GLY A 374 8.51 -17.81 -15.40
C GLY A 374 7.15 -18.02 -14.71
N PRO A 375 6.05 -17.54 -15.31
CA PRO A 375 4.70 -17.77 -14.78
C PRO A 375 4.29 -19.26 -14.74
N GLU A 376 5.01 -20.15 -15.44
CA GLU A 376 4.71 -21.59 -15.56
C GLU A 376 5.19 -22.42 -14.36
N ALA A 377 5.97 -21.85 -13.42
CA ALA A 377 6.56 -22.60 -12.31
C ALA A 377 5.59 -22.98 -11.18
N THR A 378 4.32 -22.58 -11.24
CA THR A 378 3.30 -23.00 -10.27
C THR A 378 2.37 -24.03 -10.89
N GLY A 379 2.90 -25.21 -11.20
CA GLY A 379 2.10 -26.42 -11.26
C GLY A 379 1.56 -26.70 -9.86
N VAL A 380 0.37 -26.20 -9.56
CA VAL A 380 -0.45 -26.78 -8.50
C VAL A 380 -0.81 -28.18 -9.01
N PRO A 381 -0.47 -29.27 -8.31
CA PRO A 381 -0.81 -30.63 -8.72
C PRO A 381 -2.31 -30.89 -8.49
N GLY A 382 -3.16 -30.25 -9.29
CA GLY A 382 -4.61 -30.38 -9.24
C GLY A 382 -5.26 -30.49 -10.62
N ASP A 383 -4.74 -29.79 -11.64
CA ASP A 383 -5.45 -29.67 -12.92
C ASP A 383 -5.00 -30.69 -13.98
N ALA A 384 -3.92 -31.44 -13.74
CA ALA A 384 -3.39 -32.41 -14.71
C ALA A 384 -4.08 -33.79 -14.68
N GLN A 385 -4.96 -34.07 -13.70
CA GLN A 385 -5.62 -35.38 -13.59
C GLN A 385 -6.95 -35.51 -14.33
N VAL A 386 -7.52 -34.42 -14.86
CA VAL A 386 -8.79 -34.50 -15.62
C VAL A 386 -8.57 -34.86 -17.10
N ALA A 387 -7.35 -34.72 -17.64
CA ALA A 387 -7.04 -35.04 -19.03
C ALA A 387 -6.66 -36.51 -19.28
N ALA A 388 -6.51 -37.34 -18.24
CA ALA A 388 -6.01 -38.71 -18.36
C ALA A 388 -7.10 -39.81 -18.35
N VAL A 389 -8.39 -39.46 -18.29
CA VAL A 389 -9.50 -40.44 -18.17
C VAL A 389 -10.27 -40.67 -19.49
N SER A 390 -9.97 -39.96 -20.59
CA SER A 390 -10.63 -40.17 -21.88
C SER A 390 -9.86 -41.09 -22.86
N GLY A 391 -9.02 -41.98 -22.35
CA GLY A 391 -8.38 -43.03 -23.15
C GLY A 391 -9.25 -44.28 -23.24
N ALA A 392 -10.17 -44.35 -24.22
CA ALA A 392 -10.83 -45.61 -24.56
C ALA A 392 -11.06 -45.76 -26.08
N ALA A 393 -10.72 -46.96 -26.56
CA ALA A 393 -11.06 -47.60 -27.83
C ALA A 393 -10.22 -47.28 -29.08
N ARG A 394 -9.15 -48.07 -29.28
CA ARG A 394 -8.72 -48.53 -30.62
C ARG A 394 -9.63 -49.67 -31.08
N PRO A 395 -10.03 -49.75 -32.37
CA PRO A 395 -10.37 -51.01 -33.01
C PRO A 395 -9.15 -51.60 -33.74
N ARG A 396 -8.92 -52.89 -33.53
CA ARG A 396 -8.09 -53.78 -34.36
C ARG A 396 -8.90 -54.25 -35.58
N GLN A 397 -8.33 -54.21 -36.77
CA GLN A 397 -8.55 -55.13 -37.90
C GLN A 397 -7.21 -55.12 -38.70
N ARG A 398 -6.38 -56.18 -38.83
CA ARG A 398 -6.53 -57.47 -39.56
C ARG A 398 -7.27 -57.25 -40.89
N ARG A 399 -6.68 -57.39 -42.08
CA ARG A 399 -5.56 -58.18 -42.61
C ARG A 399 -4.78 -57.38 -43.63
#